data_AF-A0A1E5NHZ4-F1
#
_entry.id   AF-A0A1E5NHZ4-F1
#
_cell.length_a   1.000
_cell.length_b   1.000
_cell.length_c   1.000
_cell.angle_alpha   90.00
_cell.angle_beta   90.00
_cell.angle_gamma   90.00
#
_symmetry.space_group_name_H-M   'P 1'
#
loop_
_entity.id
_entity.type
_entity.pdbx_description
1 polymer ?
#
loop_
_entity_poly.entity_id
_entity_poly.type
_entity_poly.pdbx_seq_one_letter_code
_entity_poly.pdbx_strand_id
1 'polypeptide(L)'
;MKNIYLLLLFIVSIFIVSCGNKITAPSETMDGITYYDPSTAETKQYSFYRLDHNTGYNIFVKESFRKLAESKNTIIYVEDGQDITRADIMNFINKFEEYYPKELEIYGEHSDIDGNGKIIFLMASLNTNKKPNSGNMGGYFDPKDLLYGKDGVKGEYLHVDFTYGIDKVIGVMMHELQHLINYNVNVFNGNKSMDIWLNEALSESTSHLFSKDIVKSRENAFLKTPYYSFYSWYMRYANNNRDNIFGASGILISYSSSSIFMNWLNTKTGGDYEIFKEIAHSNPSLTSEERLTGITSKYGLGDNMDDVMLNWIDGLSKGELPGISISAISPNDPNISKNGSILLLPRSVIVYNTSSIPADAKTKRIQLSGQAWNGFSAVVNTSENKNVGYVDEADIVSLNLPQVNVLNSSMKYKSLDLNSLEGDYFIDKVFSEYDIIIKE
;
A
#
# COMPACT_ATOMS: atom_id res chain seq x y z
N MET A 1 15.36 1.00 -67.71
CA MET A 1 16.08 1.01 -66.41
C MET A 1 16.18 2.41 -65.76
N LYS A 2 15.25 3.34 -66.02
CA LYS A 2 15.20 4.66 -65.33
C LYS A 2 14.00 4.83 -64.39
N ASN A 3 13.01 3.95 -64.45
CA ASN A 3 11.77 4.06 -63.66
C ASN A 3 11.78 3.24 -62.35
N ILE A 4 12.80 2.41 -62.11
CA ILE A 4 12.95 1.64 -60.85
C ILE A 4 13.62 2.48 -59.75
N TYR A 5 14.50 3.41 -60.12
CA TYR A 5 15.16 4.30 -59.16
C TYR A 5 14.24 5.35 -58.55
N LEU A 6 13.20 5.80 -59.27
CA LEU A 6 12.21 6.73 -58.71
C LEU A 6 11.29 6.06 -57.68
N LEU A 7 10.97 4.77 -57.86
CA LEU A 7 10.13 4.02 -56.91
C LEU A 7 10.89 3.70 -55.61
N LEU A 8 12.19 3.42 -55.71
CA LEU A 8 13.07 3.22 -54.55
C LEU A 8 13.34 4.52 -53.78
N LEU A 9 13.43 5.68 -54.44
CA LEU A 9 13.51 6.97 -53.77
C LEU A 9 12.20 7.36 -53.06
N PHE A 10 11.05 6.96 -53.58
CA PHE A 10 9.77 7.18 -52.91
C PHE A 10 9.59 6.29 -51.66
N ILE A 11 10.08 5.05 -51.68
CA ILE A 11 10.02 4.13 -50.51
C ILE A 11 10.96 4.57 -49.38
N VAL A 12 12.11 5.19 -49.69
CA VAL A 12 13.02 5.76 -48.68
C VAL A 12 12.49 7.08 -48.09
N SER A 13 11.60 7.78 -48.81
CA SER A 13 11.02 9.06 -48.37
C SER A 13 9.77 8.90 -47.48
N ILE A 14 9.11 7.73 -47.51
CA ILE A 14 7.90 7.45 -46.72
C ILE A 14 8.22 7.08 -45.25
N PHE A 15 9.49 6.90 -44.89
CA PHE A 15 9.91 6.68 -43.49
C PHE A 15 10.14 7.96 -42.66
N ILE A 16 9.89 9.17 -43.20
CA ILE A 16 10.13 10.43 -42.46
C ILE A 16 8.82 11.21 -42.15
N VAL A 17 7.65 10.65 -42.44
CA VAL A 17 6.38 11.23 -42.00
C VAL A 17 5.61 10.20 -41.16
N SER A 18 6.25 9.75 -40.08
CA SER A 18 5.55 9.26 -38.90
C SER A 18 5.60 10.36 -37.86
N CYS A 19 4.44 10.72 -37.32
CA CYS A 19 4.25 11.75 -36.32
C CYS A 19 5.33 11.76 -35.22
N GLY A 20 6.00 12.90 -35.04
CA GLY A 20 6.41 13.47 -33.74
C GLY A 20 7.47 12.77 -32.87
N ASN A 21 7.71 11.46 -33.00
CA ASN A 21 8.67 10.79 -32.12
C ASN A 21 10.09 10.99 -32.68
N LYS A 22 10.79 12.00 -32.16
CA LYS A 22 12.25 12.07 -32.28
C LYS A 22 12.81 10.79 -31.62
N ILE A 23 13.30 9.87 -32.43
CA ILE A 23 14.17 8.80 -31.94
C ILE A 23 15.45 9.50 -31.51
N THR A 24 15.58 9.78 -30.22
CA THR A 24 16.81 10.35 -29.70
C THR A 24 17.85 9.25 -29.56
N ALA A 25 19.01 9.45 -30.19
CA ALA A 25 20.14 8.56 -29.96
C ALA A 25 20.52 8.60 -28.47
N PRO A 26 20.82 7.45 -27.84
CA PRO A 26 21.32 7.46 -26.48
C PRO A 26 22.64 8.24 -26.41
N SER A 27 22.83 8.95 -25.31
CA SER A 27 24.02 9.80 -25.12
C SER A 27 25.18 8.99 -24.56
N GLU A 28 24.89 7.99 -23.74
CA GLU A 28 25.86 7.08 -23.16
C GLU A 28 25.18 5.82 -22.60
N THR A 29 25.95 4.74 -22.49
CA THR A 29 25.57 3.55 -21.74
C THR A 29 26.69 3.23 -20.76
N MET A 30 26.34 3.10 -19.48
CA MET A 30 27.29 2.82 -18.39
C MET A 30 26.65 1.85 -17.42
N ASP A 31 27.35 0.77 -17.07
CA ASP A 31 26.90 -0.26 -16.12
C ASP A 31 25.51 -0.84 -16.42
N GLY A 32 25.16 -0.99 -17.70
CA GLY A 32 23.86 -1.51 -18.12
C GLY A 32 22.71 -0.50 -18.09
N ILE A 33 22.98 0.76 -17.75
CA ILE A 33 22.03 1.87 -17.81
C ILE A 33 22.36 2.72 -19.04
N THR A 34 21.35 2.98 -19.86
CA THR A 34 21.42 3.90 -20.99
C THR A 34 20.84 5.24 -20.57
N TYR A 35 21.61 6.32 -20.75
CA TYR A 35 21.19 7.69 -20.44
C TYR A 35 20.96 8.50 -21.70
N TYR A 36 20.00 9.41 -21.62
CA TYR A 36 19.66 10.33 -22.69
C TYR A 36 19.91 11.77 -22.26
N ASP A 37 20.53 12.55 -23.15
CA ASP A 37 20.80 13.96 -22.93
C ASP A 37 19.46 14.71 -22.73
N PRO A 38 19.24 15.36 -21.58
CA PRO A 38 17.98 16.05 -21.28
C PRO A 38 17.60 17.13 -22.29
N SER A 39 18.53 17.64 -23.10
CA SER A 39 18.30 18.65 -24.13
C SER A 39 17.77 18.08 -25.45
N THR A 40 17.96 16.78 -25.69
CA THR A 40 17.55 16.11 -26.94
C THR A 40 16.61 14.93 -26.71
N ALA A 41 16.52 14.45 -25.45
CA ALA A 41 15.70 13.33 -25.03
C ALA A 41 14.27 13.38 -25.59
N GLU A 42 13.71 12.20 -25.85
CA GLU A 42 12.33 12.06 -26.28
C GLU A 42 11.42 12.66 -25.20
N THR A 43 10.51 13.54 -25.62
CA THR A 43 9.46 14.09 -24.76
C THR A 43 8.11 13.51 -25.15
N LYS A 44 7.33 13.09 -24.16
CA LYS A 44 5.94 12.63 -24.31
C LYS A 44 5.04 13.35 -23.32
N GLN A 45 3.76 13.50 -23.64
CA GLN A 45 2.78 13.96 -22.67
C GLN A 45 2.14 12.78 -21.98
N TYR A 46 2.02 12.84 -20.65
CA TYR A 46 1.34 11.83 -19.86
C TYR A 46 0.33 12.50 -18.94
N SER A 47 -0.83 11.86 -18.81
CA SER A 47 -1.82 12.23 -17.82
C SER A 47 -1.66 11.43 -16.53
N PHE A 48 -1.79 12.12 -15.40
CA PHE A 48 -1.61 11.57 -14.06
C PHE A 48 -2.35 12.39 -13.01
N TYR A 49 -2.40 11.88 -11.78
CA TYR A 49 -3.03 12.53 -10.63
C TYR A 49 -2.01 13.27 -9.78
N ARG A 50 -2.43 14.42 -9.25
CA ARG A 50 -1.73 15.14 -8.16
C ARG A 50 -2.67 15.32 -6.99
N LEU A 51 -2.17 15.19 -5.77
CA LEU A 51 -2.89 15.59 -4.57
C LEU A 51 -2.81 17.10 -4.39
N ASP A 52 -3.95 17.77 -4.32
CA ASP A 52 -4.05 19.17 -3.95
C ASP A 52 -4.37 19.31 -2.46
N HIS A 53 -3.40 19.78 -1.67
CA HIS A 53 -3.57 19.94 -0.22
C HIS A 53 -4.48 21.12 0.17
N ASN A 54 -4.82 22.02 -0.75
CA ASN A 54 -5.83 23.04 -0.48
C ASN A 54 -7.22 22.44 -0.36
N THR A 55 -7.55 21.52 -1.26
CA THR A 55 -8.87 20.90 -1.34
C THR A 55 -8.95 19.51 -0.72
N GLY A 56 -7.80 18.83 -0.55
CA GLY A 56 -7.70 17.43 -0.13
C GLY A 56 -8.08 16.43 -1.21
N TYR A 57 -8.20 16.88 -2.47
CA TYR A 57 -8.62 16.04 -3.59
C TYR A 57 -7.51 15.83 -4.61
N ASN A 58 -7.63 14.73 -5.34
CA ASN A 58 -6.78 14.47 -6.50
C ASN A 58 -7.28 15.29 -7.69
N ILE A 59 -6.36 16.01 -8.32
CA ILE A 59 -6.58 16.71 -9.58
C ILE A 59 -5.91 15.91 -10.71
N PHE A 60 -6.58 15.86 -11.86
CA PHE A 60 -6.05 15.19 -13.04
C PHE A 60 -5.34 16.22 -13.92
N VAL A 61 -4.08 15.96 -14.24
CA VAL A 61 -3.22 16.86 -15.01
C VAL A 61 -2.62 16.13 -16.20
N LYS A 62 -2.11 16.88 -17.18
CA LYS A 62 -1.41 16.36 -18.34
C LYS A 62 -0.17 17.21 -18.58
N GLU A 63 1.00 16.62 -18.37
CA GLU A 63 2.29 17.33 -18.42
C GLU A 63 3.25 16.63 -19.38
N SER A 64 4.31 17.33 -19.76
CA SER A 64 5.37 16.80 -20.62
C SER A 64 6.46 16.12 -19.78
N PHE A 65 6.97 14.98 -20.25
CA PHE A 65 7.99 14.18 -19.59
C PHE A 65 9.09 13.81 -20.57
N ARG A 66 10.35 13.90 -20.13
CA ARG A 66 11.54 13.47 -20.88
C ARG A 66 11.97 12.08 -20.47
N LYS A 67 12.27 11.21 -21.45
CA LYS A 67 12.94 9.92 -21.21
C LYS A 67 14.40 10.17 -20.86
N LEU A 68 14.80 10.00 -19.60
CA LEU A 68 16.16 10.34 -19.17
C LEU A 68 17.07 9.12 -18.99
N ALA A 69 16.50 7.96 -18.71
CA ALA A 69 17.28 6.73 -18.59
C ALA A 69 16.43 5.49 -18.87
N GLU A 70 17.12 4.40 -19.19
CA GLU A 70 16.55 3.05 -19.18
C GLU A 70 17.61 2.04 -18.77
N SER A 71 17.18 0.95 -18.14
CA SER A 71 18.02 -0.21 -17.82
C SER A 71 17.34 -1.48 -18.30
N LYS A 72 17.68 -2.62 -17.70
CA LYS A 72 17.14 -3.93 -18.07
C LYS A 72 15.63 -3.99 -17.85
N ASN A 73 15.17 -3.59 -16.66
CA ASN A 73 13.79 -3.79 -16.20
C ASN A 73 13.00 -2.48 -16.06
N THR A 74 13.60 -1.32 -16.36
CA THR A 74 12.93 -0.02 -16.17
C THR A 74 13.23 1.03 -17.24
N ILE A 75 12.26 1.93 -17.45
CA ILE A 75 12.38 3.19 -18.18
C ILE A 75 12.01 4.35 -17.25
N ILE A 76 12.85 5.38 -17.22
CA ILE A 76 12.63 6.59 -16.41
C ILE A 76 12.20 7.75 -17.28
N TYR A 77 10.99 8.23 -17.06
CA TYR A 77 10.47 9.49 -17.56
C TYR A 77 10.38 10.50 -16.43
N VAL A 78 10.88 11.71 -16.65
CA VAL A 78 10.87 12.79 -15.65
C VAL A 78 10.10 13.98 -16.20
N GLU A 79 9.20 14.53 -15.39
CA GLU A 79 8.42 15.71 -15.76
C GLU A 79 9.34 16.89 -16.16
N ASP A 80 8.97 17.60 -17.22
CA ASP A 80 9.69 18.75 -17.71
C ASP A 80 9.75 19.88 -16.67
N GLY A 81 10.92 20.50 -16.54
CA GLY A 81 11.17 21.55 -15.54
C GLY A 81 11.48 21.02 -14.14
N GLN A 82 11.45 19.71 -13.90
CA GLN A 82 11.95 19.11 -12.66
C GLN A 82 13.47 18.92 -12.69
N ASP A 83 14.12 19.26 -11.58
CA ASP A 83 15.55 19.07 -11.37
C ASP A 83 15.81 17.77 -10.60
N ILE A 84 16.18 16.71 -11.33
CA ILE A 84 16.69 15.46 -10.77
C ILE A 84 18.08 15.21 -11.33
N THR A 85 19.03 14.82 -10.47
CA THR A 85 20.40 14.61 -10.93
C THR A 85 20.57 13.23 -11.56
N ARG A 86 21.57 13.10 -12.44
CA ARG A 86 21.99 11.79 -12.98
C ARG A 86 22.35 10.81 -11.85
N ALA A 87 22.94 11.30 -10.77
CA ALA A 87 23.30 10.48 -9.61
C ALA A 87 22.06 9.91 -8.90
N ASP A 88 21.00 10.71 -8.77
CA ASP A 88 19.72 10.27 -8.19
C ASP A 88 19.06 9.20 -9.05
N ILE A 89 18.99 9.42 -10.37
CA ILE A 89 18.46 8.43 -11.33
C ILE A 89 19.27 7.13 -11.27
N MET A 90 20.60 7.22 -11.27
CA MET A 90 21.48 6.06 -11.17
C MET A 90 21.26 5.29 -9.87
N ASN A 91 21.17 5.99 -8.73
CA ASN A 91 20.94 5.37 -7.43
C ASN A 91 19.57 4.67 -7.38
N PHE A 92 18.51 5.33 -7.89
CA PHE A 92 17.19 4.74 -7.99
C PHE A 92 17.19 3.47 -8.85
N ILE A 93 17.72 3.53 -10.08
CA ILE A 93 17.75 2.39 -10.99
C ILE A 93 18.55 1.23 -10.40
N ASN A 94 19.75 1.49 -9.84
CA ASN A 94 20.57 0.42 -9.28
C ASN A 94 19.86 -0.32 -8.15
N LYS A 95 19.18 0.40 -7.25
CA LYS A 95 18.39 -0.22 -6.18
C LYS A 95 17.18 -0.97 -6.70
N PHE A 96 16.48 -0.40 -7.70
CA PHE A 96 15.36 -1.09 -8.35
C PHE A 96 15.81 -2.41 -8.97
N GLU A 97 16.87 -2.38 -9.76
CA GLU A 97 17.42 -3.58 -10.42
C GLU A 97 17.94 -4.62 -9.41
N GLU A 98 18.46 -4.18 -8.26
CA GLU A 98 18.86 -5.05 -7.15
C GLU A 98 17.66 -5.75 -6.49
N TYR A 99 16.57 -5.01 -6.24
CA TYR A 99 15.41 -5.50 -5.49
C TYR A 99 14.40 -6.25 -6.35
N TYR A 100 14.28 -5.88 -7.63
CA TYR A 100 13.28 -6.38 -8.56
C TYR A 100 13.21 -7.92 -8.65
N PRO A 101 14.33 -8.68 -8.75
CA PRO A 101 14.25 -10.14 -8.78
C PRO A 101 13.61 -10.74 -7.53
N LYS A 102 13.86 -10.17 -6.35
CA LYS A 102 13.30 -10.68 -5.09
C LYS A 102 11.81 -10.37 -4.97
N GLU A 103 11.38 -9.22 -5.47
CA GLU A 103 9.96 -8.85 -5.55
C GLU A 103 9.18 -9.88 -6.39
N LEU A 104 9.68 -10.20 -7.58
CA LEU A 104 9.05 -11.20 -8.45
C LEU A 104 9.07 -12.61 -7.87
N GLU A 105 10.16 -12.99 -7.19
CA GLU A 105 10.30 -14.30 -6.55
C GLU A 105 9.21 -14.56 -5.49
N ILE A 106 8.80 -13.50 -4.77
CA ILE A 106 7.82 -13.59 -3.68
C ILE A 106 6.39 -13.45 -4.21
N TYR A 107 6.12 -12.45 -5.05
CA TYR A 107 4.74 -12.08 -5.40
C TYR A 107 4.30 -12.57 -6.79
N GLY A 108 5.24 -12.95 -7.65
CA GLY A 108 5.00 -13.37 -9.02
C GLY A 108 5.35 -12.31 -10.05
N GLU A 109 4.94 -12.56 -11.29
CA GLU A 109 5.28 -11.71 -12.44
C GLU A 109 4.26 -10.58 -12.62
N HIS A 110 4.72 -9.42 -13.09
CA HIS A 110 3.83 -8.38 -13.62
C HIS A 110 3.43 -8.69 -15.08
N SER A 111 2.49 -7.90 -15.62
CA SER A 111 2.11 -7.99 -17.04
C SER A 111 3.15 -7.35 -17.96
N ASP A 112 3.04 -7.56 -19.27
CA ASP A 112 3.82 -6.83 -20.28
C ASP A 112 2.87 -6.42 -21.42
N ILE A 113 1.96 -5.50 -21.13
CA ILE A 113 0.85 -5.14 -22.02
C ILE A 113 1.36 -4.40 -23.26
N ASP A 114 2.43 -3.62 -23.12
CA ASP A 114 3.01 -2.86 -24.23
C ASP A 114 4.15 -3.59 -24.95
N GLY A 115 4.59 -4.74 -24.42
CA GLY A 115 5.59 -5.63 -25.02
C GLY A 115 7.02 -5.10 -24.92
N ASN A 116 7.27 -4.11 -24.06
CA ASN A 116 8.60 -3.53 -23.88
C ASN A 116 9.44 -4.29 -22.83
N GLY A 117 8.81 -5.12 -21.99
CA GLY A 117 9.44 -5.94 -20.95
C GLY A 117 9.97 -5.17 -19.74
N LYS A 118 9.50 -3.94 -19.49
CA LYS A 118 10.02 -3.00 -18.49
C LYS A 118 8.89 -2.24 -17.79
N ILE A 119 9.18 -1.83 -16.55
CA ILE A 119 8.34 -0.89 -15.79
C ILE A 119 8.65 0.54 -16.22
N ILE A 120 7.63 1.35 -16.43
CA ILE A 120 7.76 2.76 -16.79
C ILE A 120 7.52 3.62 -15.55
N PHE A 121 8.57 4.25 -15.02
CA PHE A 121 8.42 5.22 -13.94
C PHE A 121 8.16 6.62 -14.49
N LEU A 122 7.03 7.21 -14.09
CA LEU A 122 6.70 8.61 -14.33
C LEU A 122 7.05 9.41 -13.06
N MET A 123 8.23 10.02 -13.05
CA MET A 123 8.73 10.83 -11.94
C MET A 123 8.24 12.28 -12.06
N ALA A 124 7.44 12.72 -11.10
CA ALA A 124 6.88 14.07 -11.05
C ALA A 124 6.74 14.56 -9.60
N SER A 125 6.40 15.84 -9.42
CA SER A 125 5.86 16.29 -8.14
C SER A 125 4.38 15.92 -8.07
N LEU A 126 4.02 14.95 -7.22
CA LEU A 126 2.64 14.45 -7.10
C LEU A 126 1.80 15.25 -6.11
N ASN A 127 2.39 16.21 -5.39
CA ASN A 127 1.71 16.94 -4.33
C ASN A 127 1.84 18.45 -4.56
N THR A 128 0.72 19.14 -4.69
CA THR A 128 0.65 20.59 -4.88
C THR A 128 0.04 21.30 -3.68
N ASN A 129 0.40 22.58 -3.49
CA ASN A 129 -0.04 23.39 -2.35
C ASN A 129 0.28 22.76 -0.98
N LYS A 130 1.39 22.01 -0.89
CA LYS A 130 1.82 21.24 0.30
C LYS A 130 1.65 22.06 1.59
N LYS A 131 1.00 21.46 2.59
CA LYS A 131 0.83 22.04 3.93
C LYS A 131 1.73 21.31 4.93
N PRO A 132 2.28 22.01 5.94
CA PRO A 132 2.99 21.34 7.03
C PRO A 132 2.12 20.26 7.68
N ASN A 133 2.72 19.11 7.98
CA ASN A 133 2.08 17.98 8.68
C ASN A 133 0.88 17.32 7.96
N SER A 134 0.71 17.56 6.66
CA SER A 134 -0.27 16.82 5.86
C SER A 134 0.35 15.58 5.23
N GLY A 135 -0.40 14.48 5.20
CA GLY A 135 0.03 13.26 4.52
C GLY A 135 0.23 13.53 3.02
N ASN A 136 1.27 12.94 2.45
CA ASN A 136 1.66 13.15 1.06
C ASN A 136 1.52 11.86 0.25
N MET A 137 1.13 12.00 -1.01
CA MET A 137 1.16 10.91 -1.99
C MET A 137 2.61 10.63 -2.40
N GLY A 138 3.18 9.49 -2.01
CA GLY A 138 4.55 9.13 -2.37
C GLY A 138 4.67 8.52 -3.77
N GLY A 139 3.60 7.90 -4.24
CA GLY A 139 3.50 7.22 -5.52
C GLY A 139 2.13 6.56 -5.63
N TYR A 140 1.85 5.96 -6.78
CA TYR A 140 0.70 5.07 -6.95
C TYR A 140 0.81 4.24 -8.24
N PHE A 141 0.19 3.07 -8.19
CA PHE A 141 -0.25 2.29 -9.36
C PHE A 141 -1.72 2.58 -9.71
N ASP A 142 -2.03 2.78 -11.00
CA ASP A 142 -3.42 2.91 -11.49
C ASP A 142 -3.74 1.80 -12.51
N PRO A 143 -4.65 0.86 -12.21
CA PRO A 143 -5.06 -0.19 -13.15
C PRO A 143 -5.54 0.33 -14.53
N LYS A 144 -6.01 1.58 -14.61
CA LYS A 144 -6.43 2.20 -15.88
C LYS A 144 -5.29 2.30 -16.89
N ASP A 145 -4.05 2.37 -16.41
CA ASP A 145 -2.87 2.39 -17.26
C ASP A 145 -2.65 1.07 -18.02
N LEU A 146 -3.07 -0.06 -17.43
CA LEU A 146 -3.06 -1.36 -18.09
C LEU A 146 -4.30 -1.55 -18.99
N LEU A 147 -5.47 -1.09 -18.54
CA LEU A 147 -6.74 -1.35 -19.23
C LEU A 147 -7.00 -0.41 -20.42
N TYR A 148 -6.75 0.88 -20.22
CA TYR A 148 -7.08 1.95 -21.17
C TYR A 148 -5.83 2.69 -21.64
N GLY A 149 -4.80 2.73 -20.81
CA GLY A 149 -3.56 3.43 -21.08
C GLY A 149 -3.67 4.94 -20.97
N LYS A 150 -2.55 5.60 -21.27
CA LYS A 150 -2.43 7.06 -21.33
C LYS A 150 -2.59 7.50 -22.77
N ASP A 151 -3.71 8.15 -23.06
CA ASP A 151 -4.15 8.49 -24.43
C ASP A 151 -4.21 7.26 -25.37
N GLY A 152 -4.64 6.10 -24.84
CA GLY A 152 -4.74 4.84 -25.58
C GLY A 152 -3.45 4.01 -25.65
N VAL A 153 -2.35 4.51 -25.07
CA VAL A 153 -1.09 3.76 -24.93
C VAL A 153 -1.08 3.07 -23.56
N LYS A 154 -1.36 1.78 -23.56
CA LYS A 154 -1.32 0.94 -22.36
C LYS A 154 0.12 0.67 -21.95
N GLY A 155 0.36 0.36 -20.68
CA GLY A 155 1.67 -0.07 -20.19
C GLY A 155 1.76 -0.14 -18.67
N GLU A 156 2.86 -0.71 -18.19
CA GLU A 156 3.21 -0.91 -16.79
C GLU A 156 3.76 0.39 -16.18
N TYR A 157 2.90 1.40 -16.02
CA TYR A 157 3.27 2.69 -15.46
C TYR A 157 3.18 2.70 -13.93
N LEU A 158 4.24 3.18 -13.27
CA LEU A 158 4.25 3.53 -11.85
C LEU A 158 4.52 5.04 -11.71
N HIS A 159 3.69 5.73 -10.93
CA HIS A 159 3.80 7.16 -10.72
C HIS A 159 4.57 7.45 -9.44
N VAL A 160 5.56 8.34 -9.53
CA VAL A 160 6.56 8.51 -8.47
C VAL A 160 6.60 9.97 -8.03
N ASP A 161 6.42 10.23 -6.74
CA ASP A 161 6.87 11.49 -6.16
C ASP A 161 8.36 11.37 -5.81
N PHE A 162 9.21 11.85 -6.72
CA PHE A 162 10.66 11.80 -6.54
C PHE A 162 11.18 12.89 -5.58
N THR A 163 10.32 13.75 -5.03
CA THR A 163 10.73 14.87 -4.16
C THR A 163 11.16 14.45 -2.75
N TYR A 164 11.08 13.15 -2.43
CA TYR A 164 11.61 12.56 -1.20
C TYR A 164 13.01 11.95 -1.42
N GLY A 165 13.70 11.62 -0.34
CA GLY A 165 14.98 10.90 -0.43
C GLY A 165 14.82 9.56 -1.15
N ILE A 166 15.78 9.23 -2.02
CA ILE A 166 15.73 8.06 -2.92
C ILE A 166 15.42 6.74 -2.19
N ASP A 167 15.89 6.57 -0.96
CA ASP A 167 15.65 5.37 -0.15
C ASP A 167 14.18 5.20 0.26
N LYS A 168 13.48 6.31 0.52
CA LYS A 168 12.04 6.30 0.75
C LYS A 168 11.30 6.07 -0.57
N VAL A 169 11.72 6.77 -1.63
CA VAL A 169 11.10 6.66 -2.96
C VAL A 169 11.16 5.23 -3.49
N ILE A 170 12.33 4.56 -3.41
CA ILE A 170 12.44 3.18 -3.87
C ILE A 170 11.58 2.23 -3.05
N GLY A 171 11.50 2.43 -1.72
CA GLY A 171 10.61 1.66 -0.86
C GLY A 171 9.14 1.76 -1.30
N VAL A 172 8.69 2.97 -1.60
CA VAL A 172 7.35 3.22 -2.15
C VAL A 172 7.19 2.55 -3.50
N MET A 173 8.19 2.60 -4.38
CA MET A 173 8.10 1.95 -5.70
C MET A 173 8.08 0.43 -5.66
N MET A 174 8.71 -0.20 -4.65
CA MET A 174 8.55 -1.64 -4.44
C MET A 174 7.12 -1.98 -3.97
N HIS A 175 6.53 -1.15 -3.09
CA HIS A 175 5.13 -1.25 -2.69
C HIS A 175 4.19 -1.13 -3.90
N GLU A 176 4.40 -0.14 -4.77
CA GLU A 176 3.58 0.03 -5.98
C GLU A 176 3.78 -1.08 -7.03
N LEU A 177 5.01 -1.59 -7.15
CA LEU A 177 5.28 -2.74 -8.01
C LEU A 177 4.52 -3.99 -7.54
N GLN A 178 4.38 -4.17 -6.22
CA GLN A 178 3.56 -5.24 -5.68
C GLN A 178 2.12 -5.14 -6.19
N HIS A 179 1.52 -3.94 -6.19
CA HIS A 179 0.15 -3.78 -6.68
C HIS A 179 0.01 -4.11 -8.16
N LEU A 180 0.99 -3.73 -8.98
CA LEU A 180 1.07 -4.10 -10.40
C LEU A 180 1.11 -5.63 -10.57
N ILE A 181 1.99 -6.31 -9.83
CA ILE A 181 2.11 -7.78 -9.83
C ILE A 181 0.79 -8.41 -9.37
N ASN A 182 0.21 -7.91 -8.28
CA ASN A 182 -1.05 -8.39 -7.73
C ASN A 182 -2.16 -8.31 -8.77
N TYR A 183 -2.25 -7.21 -9.51
CA TYR A 183 -3.24 -7.03 -10.56
C TYR A 183 -3.07 -8.07 -11.68
N ASN A 184 -1.83 -8.33 -12.12
CA ASN A 184 -1.56 -9.36 -13.12
C ASN A 184 -1.94 -10.77 -12.61
N VAL A 185 -1.48 -11.13 -11.41
CA VAL A 185 -1.70 -12.46 -10.82
C VAL A 185 -3.19 -12.73 -10.54
N ASN A 186 -3.90 -11.74 -10.00
CA ASN A 186 -5.27 -11.96 -9.52
C ASN A 186 -6.32 -11.56 -10.56
N VAL A 187 -6.18 -10.40 -11.20
CA VAL A 187 -7.19 -9.91 -12.17
C VAL A 187 -6.97 -10.53 -13.54
N PHE A 188 -5.79 -10.40 -14.15
CA PHE A 188 -5.57 -10.94 -15.49
C PHE A 188 -5.50 -12.46 -15.53
N ASN A 189 -4.76 -13.07 -14.61
CA ASN A 189 -4.57 -14.53 -14.59
C ASN A 189 -5.63 -15.25 -13.76
N GLY A 190 -6.12 -14.63 -12.68
CA GLY A 190 -7.07 -15.22 -11.74
C GLY A 190 -8.54 -14.85 -11.97
N ASN A 191 -8.84 -13.86 -12.82
CA ASN A 191 -10.18 -13.30 -13.05
C ASN A 191 -10.93 -12.85 -11.78
N LYS A 192 -10.19 -12.43 -10.74
CA LYS A 192 -10.78 -11.92 -9.50
C LYS A 192 -9.82 -10.98 -8.79
N SER A 193 -10.28 -9.77 -8.47
CA SER A 193 -9.48 -8.83 -7.67
C SER A 193 -9.28 -9.35 -6.24
N MET A 194 -8.12 -9.07 -5.67
CA MET A 194 -7.84 -9.30 -4.26
C MET A 194 -8.49 -8.20 -3.42
N ASP A 195 -9.10 -8.56 -2.29
CA ASP A 195 -9.64 -7.57 -1.36
C ASP A 195 -8.56 -6.59 -0.91
N ILE A 196 -8.91 -5.29 -0.85
CA ILE A 196 -7.97 -4.21 -0.57
C ILE A 196 -7.10 -4.45 0.66
N TRP A 197 -7.68 -4.95 1.76
CA TRP A 197 -6.92 -5.14 2.99
C TRP A 197 -5.78 -6.16 2.83
N LEU A 198 -5.96 -7.20 2.00
CA LEU A 198 -4.93 -8.22 1.77
C LEU A 198 -3.93 -7.76 0.72
N ASN A 199 -4.41 -7.05 -0.32
CA ASN A 199 -3.54 -6.45 -1.33
C ASN A 199 -2.54 -5.50 -0.65
N GLU A 200 -3.05 -4.59 0.17
CA GLU A 200 -2.25 -3.65 0.95
C GLU A 200 -1.37 -4.32 2.00
N ALA A 201 -1.81 -5.43 2.60
CA ALA A 201 -0.95 -6.18 3.51
C ALA A 201 0.27 -6.76 2.82
N LEU A 202 0.08 -7.35 1.64
CA LEU A 202 1.22 -7.84 0.86
C LEU A 202 2.11 -6.68 0.41
N SER A 203 1.55 -5.53 -0.01
CA SER A 203 2.36 -4.36 -0.36
C SER A 203 3.12 -3.77 0.83
N GLU A 204 2.48 -3.60 1.99
CA GLU A 204 3.15 -3.14 3.21
C GLU A 204 4.25 -4.12 3.68
N SER A 205 4.13 -5.39 3.31
CA SER A 205 5.17 -6.37 3.61
C SER A 205 6.46 -6.14 2.80
N THR A 206 6.39 -5.55 1.60
CA THR A 206 7.57 -5.14 0.79
C THR A 206 8.50 -4.18 1.54
N SER A 207 7.93 -3.31 2.39
CA SER A 207 8.71 -2.33 3.16
C SER A 207 9.70 -3.01 4.11
N HIS A 208 9.36 -4.18 4.65
CA HIS A 208 10.25 -4.96 5.52
C HIS A 208 11.43 -5.57 4.78
N LEU A 209 11.37 -5.65 3.44
CA LEU A 209 12.48 -6.09 2.60
C LEU A 209 13.32 -4.90 2.14
N PHE A 210 12.67 -3.80 1.75
CA PHE A 210 13.32 -2.78 0.91
C PHE A 210 13.39 -1.38 1.53
N SER A 211 12.70 -1.10 2.65
CA SER A 211 12.66 0.26 3.24
C SER A 211 12.55 0.31 4.76
N LYS A 212 13.70 0.52 5.42
CA LYS A 212 13.76 0.72 6.88
C LYS A 212 13.01 1.98 7.35
N ASP A 213 12.96 3.01 6.52
CA ASP A 213 12.30 4.27 6.87
C ASP A 213 10.78 4.12 6.91
N ILE A 214 10.19 3.39 5.95
CA ILE A 214 8.76 3.09 5.96
C ILE A 214 8.44 2.19 7.15
N VAL A 215 9.20 1.12 7.38
CA VAL A 215 9.02 0.24 8.55
C VAL A 215 8.99 1.03 9.85
N LYS A 216 10.01 1.86 10.09
CA LYS A 216 10.07 2.69 11.31
C LYS A 216 8.89 3.64 11.44
N SER A 217 8.41 4.19 10.33
CA SER A 217 7.19 5.02 10.30
C SER A 217 5.95 4.22 10.74
N ARG A 218 5.78 2.99 10.24
CA ARG A 218 4.68 2.08 10.63
C ARG A 218 4.77 1.65 12.08
N GLU A 219 5.95 1.29 12.56
CA GLU A 219 6.20 0.94 13.97
C GLU A 219 5.81 2.10 14.89
N ASN A 220 6.24 3.32 14.58
CA ASN A 220 5.91 4.50 15.37
C ASN A 220 4.39 4.76 15.43
N ALA A 221 3.68 4.59 14.31
CA ALA A 221 2.23 4.73 14.26
C ALA A 221 1.53 3.61 15.06
N PHE A 222 1.97 2.35 14.92
CA PHE A 222 1.43 1.22 15.65
C PHE A 222 1.59 1.39 17.16
N LEU A 223 2.80 1.74 17.61
CA LEU A 223 3.10 1.96 19.03
C LEU A 223 2.27 3.07 19.65
N LYS A 224 1.77 4.03 18.85
CA LYS A 224 0.89 5.11 19.29
C LYS A 224 -0.60 4.72 19.35
N THR A 225 -0.97 3.55 18.83
CA THR A 225 -2.36 3.18 18.58
C THR A 225 -2.80 2.02 19.50
N PRO A 226 -3.83 2.19 20.34
CA PRO A 226 -4.40 1.13 21.17
C PRO A 226 -5.54 0.35 20.48
N TYR A 227 -5.57 0.37 19.15
CA TYR A 227 -6.65 -0.13 18.30
C TYR A 227 -6.03 -0.80 17.07
N TYR A 228 -6.31 -2.08 16.85
CA TYR A 228 -5.61 -2.89 15.85
C TYR A 228 -6.56 -3.35 14.78
N SER A 229 -6.38 -2.87 13.55
CA SER A 229 -7.30 -3.14 12.45
C SER A 229 -6.63 -2.85 11.14
N PHE A 230 -6.77 -3.76 10.17
CA PHE A 230 -6.45 -3.53 8.75
C PHE A 230 -7.55 -4.03 7.81
N TYR A 231 -8.51 -4.81 8.31
CA TYR A 231 -9.61 -5.38 7.51
C TYR A 231 -10.63 -4.32 7.05
N SER A 232 -11.06 -3.47 7.99
CA SER A 232 -11.89 -2.29 7.71
C SER A 232 -11.01 -1.16 7.18
N TRP A 233 -10.34 -1.42 6.06
CA TRP A 233 -9.20 -0.68 5.54
C TRP A 233 -9.40 0.84 5.60
N TYR A 234 -10.50 1.35 5.03
CA TYR A 234 -10.75 2.79 4.93
C TYR A 234 -11.21 3.45 6.23
N MET A 235 -11.68 2.68 7.21
CA MET A 235 -12.32 3.20 8.43
C MET A 235 -13.50 4.15 8.15
N ARG A 236 -14.32 3.77 7.17
CA ARG A 236 -15.44 4.58 6.63
C ARG A 236 -16.71 3.77 6.52
N TYR A 237 -17.84 4.44 6.64
CA TYR A 237 -19.13 3.80 6.42
C TYR A 237 -19.36 3.48 4.93
N ALA A 238 -20.00 2.34 4.66
CA ALA A 238 -20.32 1.89 3.30
C ALA A 238 -21.47 2.67 2.66
N ASN A 239 -22.39 3.23 3.45
CA ASN A 239 -23.53 4.02 2.96
C ASN A 239 -23.16 5.47 2.67
N ASN A 240 -22.04 5.95 3.22
CA ASN A 240 -21.51 7.27 2.99
C ASN A 240 -19.99 7.21 2.90
N ASN A 241 -19.54 7.01 1.66
CA ASN A 241 -18.21 7.21 1.07
C ASN A 241 -17.40 8.41 1.57
N ARG A 242 -17.95 9.30 2.40
CA ARG A 242 -17.33 10.55 2.83
C ARG A 242 -17.08 10.64 4.34
N ASP A 243 -17.78 9.85 5.16
CA ASP A 243 -17.69 9.95 6.62
C ASP A 243 -16.63 9.01 7.17
N ASN A 244 -15.50 9.59 7.60
CA ASN A 244 -14.45 8.87 8.30
C ASN A 244 -14.86 8.63 9.75
N ILE A 245 -14.91 7.36 10.16
CA ILE A 245 -15.37 6.97 11.50
C ILE A 245 -14.44 7.53 12.58
N PHE A 246 -13.12 7.51 12.33
CA PHE A 246 -12.08 8.03 13.22
C PHE A 246 -11.32 9.21 12.59
N GLY A 247 -11.95 9.97 11.68
CA GLY A 247 -11.26 11.04 10.95
C GLY A 247 -10.28 10.56 9.87
N ALA A 248 -9.73 11.51 9.09
CA ALA A 248 -8.93 11.18 7.90
C ALA A 248 -7.65 10.39 8.22
N SER A 249 -7.02 10.68 9.36
CA SER A 249 -5.80 10.00 9.81
C SER A 249 -6.05 8.58 10.34
N GLY A 250 -7.31 8.15 10.48
CA GLY A 250 -7.67 6.80 10.91
C GLY A 250 -7.10 5.71 10.01
N ILE A 251 -6.95 5.98 8.70
CA ILE A 251 -6.36 5.05 7.73
C ILE A 251 -4.96 4.54 8.15
N LEU A 252 -4.20 5.33 8.92
CA LEU A 252 -2.86 4.96 9.39
C LEU A 252 -2.89 3.80 10.40
N ILE A 253 -4.02 3.58 11.06
CA ILE A 253 -4.22 2.37 11.88
C ILE A 253 -4.17 1.14 10.98
N SER A 254 -4.80 1.18 9.80
CA SER A 254 -4.78 0.10 8.81
C SER A 254 -3.38 -0.19 8.30
N TYR A 255 -2.67 0.83 7.82
CA TYR A 255 -1.30 0.69 7.36
C TYR A 255 -0.36 0.12 8.43
N SER A 256 -0.37 0.73 9.62
CA SER A 256 0.51 0.30 10.71
C SER A 256 0.16 -1.08 11.25
N SER A 257 -1.12 -1.41 11.40
CA SER A 257 -1.58 -2.74 11.81
C SER A 257 -1.19 -3.80 10.77
N SER A 258 -1.40 -3.50 9.49
CA SER A 258 -1.09 -4.40 8.38
C SER A 258 0.42 -4.72 8.31
N SER A 259 1.26 -3.67 8.35
CA SER A 259 2.71 -3.81 8.33
C SER A 259 3.24 -4.65 9.51
N ILE A 260 2.76 -4.39 10.73
CA ILE A 260 3.18 -5.14 11.93
C ILE A 260 2.63 -6.56 11.92
N PHE A 261 1.41 -6.78 11.43
CA PHE A 261 0.82 -8.11 11.28
C PHE A 261 1.65 -8.98 10.33
N MET A 262 2.02 -8.45 9.17
CA MET A 262 2.83 -9.18 8.19
C MET A 262 4.23 -9.48 8.72
N ASN A 263 4.86 -8.55 9.45
CA ASN A 263 6.13 -8.82 10.11
C ASN A 263 6.04 -9.91 11.18
N TRP A 264 4.96 -9.90 11.98
CA TRP A 264 4.68 -10.97 12.93
C TRP A 264 4.49 -12.32 12.23
N LEU A 265 3.69 -12.39 11.16
CA LEU A 265 3.51 -13.63 10.38
C LEU A 265 4.86 -14.18 9.88
N ASN A 266 5.69 -13.33 9.26
CA ASN A 266 7.00 -13.74 8.77
C ASN A 266 7.88 -14.27 9.90
N THR A 267 7.96 -13.53 11.02
CA THR A 267 8.74 -13.93 12.19
C THR A 267 8.27 -15.27 12.76
N LYS A 268 6.95 -15.51 12.80
CA LYS A 268 6.36 -16.73 13.37
C LYS A 268 6.51 -17.96 12.48
N THR A 269 6.74 -17.77 11.20
CA THR A 269 6.79 -18.84 10.21
C THR A 269 8.21 -19.17 9.76
N GLY A 270 9.21 -18.68 10.50
CA GLY A 270 10.63 -19.00 10.29
C GLY A 270 11.44 -17.87 9.65
N GLY A 271 10.79 -16.79 9.21
CA GLY A 271 11.43 -15.70 8.49
C GLY A 271 11.50 -15.98 6.98
N ASP A 272 12.43 -15.28 6.31
CA ASP A 272 12.76 -15.44 4.89
C ASP A 272 11.61 -15.20 3.89
N TYR A 273 10.48 -14.66 4.35
CA TYR A 273 9.36 -14.16 3.54
C TYR A 273 8.56 -15.24 2.80
N GLU A 274 8.77 -16.52 3.11
CA GLU A 274 8.05 -17.63 2.47
C GLU A 274 6.54 -17.56 2.72
N ILE A 275 6.12 -17.08 3.90
CA ILE A 275 4.70 -16.91 4.20
C ILE A 275 4.03 -15.89 3.27
N PHE A 276 4.76 -14.84 2.87
CA PHE A 276 4.25 -13.84 1.93
C PHE A 276 4.04 -14.48 0.56
N LYS A 277 5.00 -15.31 0.14
CA LYS A 277 4.93 -16.08 -1.10
C LYS A 277 3.76 -17.06 -1.09
N GLU A 278 3.58 -17.83 -0.02
CA GLU A 278 2.44 -18.76 0.11
C GLU A 278 1.10 -18.04 0.01
N ILE A 279 0.96 -16.85 0.61
CA ILE A 279 -0.26 -16.05 0.53
C ILE A 279 -0.43 -15.47 -0.88
N ALA A 280 0.61 -14.88 -1.46
CA ALA A 280 0.56 -14.26 -2.79
C ALA A 280 0.19 -15.27 -3.89
N HIS A 281 0.74 -16.49 -3.82
CA HIS A 281 0.48 -17.57 -4.77
C HIS A 281 -0.69 -18.48 -4.41
N SER A 282 -1.42 -18.20 -3.32
CA SER A 282 -2.63 -18.95 -2.98
C SER A 282 -3.72 -18.78 -4.05
N ASN A 283 -4.63 -19.75 -4.13
CA ASN A 283 -5.61 -19.85 -5.21
C ASN A 283 -6.46 -18.58 -5.32
N PRO A 284 -6.42 -17.83 -6.45
CA PRO A 284 -7.10 -16.56 -6.60
C PRO A 284 -8.63 -16.68 -6.61
N SER A 285 -9.20 -17.89 -6.78
CA SER A 285 -10.66 -18.09 -6.69
C SER A 285 -11.21 -17.97 -5.25
N LEU A 286 -10.36 -18.22 -4.24
CA LEU A 286 -10.72 -18.11 -2.82
C LEU A 286 -10.94 -16.66 -2.40
N THR A 287 -11.69 -16.41 -1.33
CA THR A 287 -11.77 -15.08 -0.70
C THR A 287 -10.43 -14.72 -0.06
N SER A 288 -10.17 -13.44 0.17
CA SER A 288 -8.93 -13.02 0.83
C SER A 288 -8.80 -13.60 2.24
N GLU A 289 -9.90 -13.76 2.99
CA GLU A 289 -9.86 -14.42 4.29
C GLU A 289 -9.53 -15.91 4.15
N GLU A 290 -10.13 -16.64 3.21
CA GLU A 290 -9.81 -18.06 2.94
C GLU A 290 -8.36 -18.26 2.53
N ARG A 291 -7.81 -17.33 1.72
CA ARG A 291 -6.40 -17.33 1.32
C ARG A 291 -5.48 -17.18 2.51
N LEU A 292 -5.71 -16.18 3.36
CA LEU A 292 -4.90 -15.97 4.56
C LEU A 292 -5.04 -17.14 5.53
N THR A 293 -6.28 -17.50 5.88
CA THR A 293 -6.57 -18.51 6.91
C THR A 293 -6.15 -19.92 6.51
N GLY A 294 -6.27 -20.26 5.23
CA GLY A 294 -5.79 -21.53 4.69
C GLY A 294 -4.27 -21.69 4.79
N ILE A 295 -3.52 -20.58 4.82
CA ILE A 295 -2.07 -20.60 5.05
C ILE A 295 -1.78 -20.54 6.57
N THR A 296 -2.37 -19.63 7.33
CA THR A 296 -2.11 -19.49 8.78
C THR A 296 -2.46 -20.76 9.56
N SER A 297 -3.50 -21.50 9.14
CA SER A 297 -3.89 -22.78 9.74
C SER A 297 -2.77 -23.82 9.64
N LYS A 298 -2.05 -23.89 8.51
CA LYS A 298 -0.90 -24.82 8.34
C LYS A 298 0.21 -24.56 9.37
N TYR A 299 0.36 -23.31 9.78
CA TYR A 299 1.35 -22.86 10.76
C TYR A 299 0.80 -22.83 12.20
N GLY A 300 -0.45 -23.25 12.42
CA GLY A 300 -1.09 -23.22 13.73
C GLY A 300 -1.30 -21.82 14.29
N LEU A 301 -1.41 -20.80 13.42
CA LEU A 301 -1.61 -19.40 13.80
C LEU A 301 -3.10 -19.01 13.87
N GLY A 302 -4.00 -19.88 13.43
CA GLY A 302 -5.45 -19.70 13.50
C GLY A 302 -6.14 -20.28 12.27
N ASP A 303 -7.33 -20.85 12.48
CA ASP A 303 -8.13 -21.52 11.44
C ASP A 303 -9.19 -20.62 10.80
N ASN A 304 -9.41 -19.43 11.36
CA ASN A 304 -10.32 -18.40 10.86
C ASN A 304 -9.75 -17.02 11.21
N MET A 305 -10.29 -15.98 10.58
CA MET A 305 -9.78 -14.62 10.72
C MET A 305 -9.83 -14.11 12.16
N ASP A 306 -10.86 -14.45 12.94
CA ASP A 306 -10.94 -14.04 14.35
C ASP A 306 -9.81 -14.64 15.19
N ASP A 307 -9.54 -15.93 15.00
CA ASP A 307 -8.44 -16.60 15.70
C ASP A 307 -7.09 -16.04 15.29
N VAL A 308 -6.89 -15.77 14.00
CA VAL A 308 -5.65 -15.14 13.50
C VAL A 308 -5.44 -13.76 14.14
N MET A 309 -6.48 -12.92 14.14
CA MET A 309 -6.40 -11.57 14.71
C MET A 309 -6.15 -11.60 16.22
N LEU A 310 -6.80 -12.50 16.95
CA LEU A 310 -6.60 -12.65 18.39
C LEU A 310 -5.22 -13.24 18.72
N ASN A 311 -4.79 -14.28 17.99
CA ASN A 311 -3.48 -14.90 18.18
C ASN A 311 -2.33 -13.96 17.83
N TRP A 312 -2.51 -13.07 16.85
CA TRP A 312 -1.54 -12.01 16.56
C TRP A 312 -1.34 -11.11 17.78
N ILE A 313 -2.43 -10.59 18.36
CA ILE A 313 -2.35 -9.70 19.52
C ILE A 313 -1.81 -10.43 20.76
N ASP A 314 -2.20 -11.69 20.98
CA ASP A 314 -1.63 -12.51 22.06
C ASP A 314 -0.15 -12.81 21.84
N GLY A 315 0.27 -13.03 20.60
CA GLY A 315 1.67 -13.17 20.22
C GLY A 315 2.50 -11.93 20.54
N LEU A 316 2.00 -10.74 20.21
CA LEU A 316 2.64 -9.48 20.61
C LEU A 316 2.68 -9.32 22.13
N SER A 317 1.65 -9.78 22.86
CA SER A 317 1.64 -9.75 24.32
C SER A 317 2.76 -10.58 24.96
N LYS A 318 3.21 -11.64 24.28
CA LYS A 318 4.33 -12.52 24.67
C LYS A 318 5.69 -11.98 24.25
N GLY A 319 5.75 -10.87 23.53
CA GLY A 319 6.99 -10.32 22.99
C GLY A 319 7.54 -11.10 21.80
N GLU A 320 6.69 -11.76 21.02
CA GLU A 320 7.11 -12.52 19.82
C GLU A 320 7.69 -11.63 18.71
N LEU A 321 7.44 -10.32 18.77
CA LEU A 321 8.05 -9.34 17.87
C LEU A 321 8.83 -8.30 18.70
N PRO A 322 10.16 -8.44 18.81
CA PRO A 322 10.98 -7.55 19.64
C PRO A 322 10.83 -6.07 19.26
N GLY A 323 10.74 -5.19 20.26
CA GLY A 323 10.59 -3.74 20.06
C GLY A 323 9.16 -3.27 19.77
N ILE A 324 8.24 -4.20 19.51
CA ILE A 324 6.82 -3.90 19.29
C ILE A 324 6.02 -4.26 20.55
N SER A 325 5.13 -3.35 20.96
CA SER A 325 4.26 -3.54 22.12
C SER A 325 2.83 -3.08 21.83
N ILE A 326 1.87 -3.83 22.35
CA ILE A 326 0.45 -3.45 22.36
C ILE A 326 0.12 -2.55 23.58
N SER A 327 -1.06 -1.94 23.59
CA SER A 327 -1.54 -1.03 24.63
C SER A 327 -3.00 -1.32 24.95
N ALA A 328 -3.37 -1.21 26.22
CA ALA A 328 -4.78 -1.27 26.61
C ALA A 328 -5.49 0.05 26.26
N ILE A 329 -6.68 -0.04 25.70
CA ILE A 329 -7.46 1.13 25.24
C ILE A 329 -8.06 1.91 26.40
N SER A 330 -8.07 3.24 26.30
CA SER A 330 -8.81 4.10 27.22
C SER A 330 -10.32 4.02 26.94
N PRO A 331 -11.17 3.70 27.92
CA PRO A 331 -12.62 3.58 27.71
C PRO A 331 -13.33 4.84 27.23
N ASN A 332 -12.74 5.99 27.57
CA ASN A 332 -13.30 7.31 27.28
C ASN A 332 -12.49 8.01 26.19
N ASP A 333 -11.83 7.24 25.32
CA ASP A 333 -11.04 7.81 24.23
C ASP A 333 -11.95 8.56 23.25
N PRO A 334 -11.85 9.90 23.14
CA PRO A 334 -12.77 10.70 22.33
C PRO A 334 -12.61 10.45 20.82
N ASN A 335 -11.50 9.85 20.37
CA ASN A 335 -11.21 9.67 18.94
C ASN A 335 -11.83 8.41 18.36
N ILE A 336 -12.18 7.44 19.21
CA ILE A 336 -12.74 6.13 18.82
C ILE A 336 -14.00 5.76 19.60
N SER A 337 -14.46 6.65 20.48
CA SER A 337 -15.73 6.50 21.19
C SER A 337 -16.84 7.34 20.59
N LYS A 338 -18.06 6.81 20.60
CA LYS A 338 -19.30 7.55 20.32
C LYS A 338 -20.25 7.32 21.47
N ASN A 339 -20.81 8.40 22.04
CA ASN A 339 -21.72 8.34 23.19
C ASN A 339 -21.15 7.53 24.38
N GLY A 340 -19.84 7.63 24.64
CA GLY A 340 -19.16 6.94 25.75
C GLY A 340 -18.95 5.43 25.54
N SER A 341 -19.12 4.92 24.32
CA SER A 341 -18.81 3.53 23.96
C SER A 341 -17.75 3.49 22.87
N ILE A 342 -16.78 2.59 23.01
CA ILE A 342 -15.74 2.33 22.00
C ILE A 342 -16.40 1.66 20.79
N LEU A 343 -16.15 2.21 19.60
CA LEU A 343 -16.62 1.63 18.35
C LEU A 343 -15.64 0.54 17.89
N LEU A 344 -16.05 -0.73 17.99
CA LEU A 344 -15.27 -1.86 17.49
C LEU A 344 -15.75 -2.24 16.08
N LEU A 345 -14.97 -1.90 15.06
CA LEU A 345 -15.28 -2.16 13.66
C LEU A 345 -15.05 -3.65 13.31
N PRO A 346 -15.65 -4.16 12.22
CA PRO A 346 -15.44 -5.54 11.76
C PRO A 346 -13.97 -5.95 11.68
N ARG A 347 -13.66 -7.12 12.27
CA ARG A 347 -12.31 -7.69 12.45
C ARG A 347 -11.29 -6.80 13.17
N SER A 348 -11.70 -5.69 13.79
CA SER A 348 -10.83 -4.88 14.64
C SER A 348 -10.64 -5.52 16.01
N VAL A 349 -9.46 -5.33 16.59
CA VAL A 349 -9.10 -5.82 17.91
C VAL A 349 -8.76 -4.66 18.84
N ILE A 350 -9.24 -4.73 20.07
CA ILE A 350 -8.80 -3.88 21.19
C ILE A 350 -8.33 -4.75 22.35
N VAL A 351 -7.52 -4.18 23.23
CA VAL A 351 -7.09 -4.83 24.46
C VAL A 351 -7.67 -4.08 25.67
N TYR A 352 -8.35 -4.80 26.55
CA TYR A 352 -8.94 -4.22 27.75
C TYR A 352 -8.96 -5.20 28.92
N ASN A 353 -9.30 -4.72 30.12
CA ASN A 353 -9.44 -5.57 31.30
C ASN A 353 -10.54 -6.64 31.09
N THR A 354 -10.20 -7.91 31.32
CA THR A 354 -11.06 -9.07 31.04
C THR A 354 -12.40 -9.00 31.77
N SER A 355 -12.42 -8.54 33.02
CA SER A 355 -13.63 -8.52 33.86
C SER A 355 -14.64 -7.44 33.44
N SER A 356 -14.19 -6.48 32.64
CA SER A 356 -14.94 -5.27 32.29
C SER A 356 -15.49 -5.30 30.87
N ILE A 357 -15.13 -6.28 30.05
CA ILE A 357 -15.62 -6.41 28.68
C ILE A 357 -17.02 -7.03 28.73
N PRO A 358 -18.07 -6.31 28.30
CA PRO A 358 -19.41 -6.88 28.20
C PRO A 358 -19.46 -7.98 27.14
N ALA A 359 -20.37 -8.93 27.30
CA ALA A 359 -20.63 -9.93 26.27
C ALA A 359 -21.46 -9.31 25.14
N ASP A 360 -21.06 -9.57 23.90
CA ASP A 360 -21.81 -9.22 22.69
C ASP A 360 -21.72 -10.40 21.71
N ALA A 361 -22.83 -10.72 21.02
CA ALA A 361 -22.91 -11.84 20.09
C ALA A 361 -21.97 -11.72 18.89
N LYS A 362 -21.54 -10.49 18.55
CA LYS A 362 -20.59 -10.18 17.48
C LYS A 362 -19.15 -10.02 18.00
N THR A 363 -18.85 -10.51 19.20
CA THR A 363 -17.50 -10.43 19.76
C THR A 363 -16.95 -11.79 20.16
N LYS A 364 -15.65 -11.96 19.93
CA LYS A 364 -14.86 -13.07 20.44
C LYS A 364 -13.69 -12.50 21.23
N ARG A 365 -13.31 -13.19 22.31
CA ARG A 365 -12.22 -12.74 23.17
C ARG A 365 -11.36 -13.89 23.64
N ILE A 366 -10.08 -13.59 23.87
CA ILE A 366 -9.14 -14.47 24.57
C ILE A 366 -8.50 -13.71 25.72
N GLN A 367 -8.09 -14.42 26.77
CA GLN A 367 -7.18 -13.84 27.76
C GLN A 367 -5.79 -13.78 27.16
N LEU A 368 -5.11 -12.65 27.36
CA LEU A 368 -3.72 -12.50 26.96
C LEU A 368 -2.84 -13.33 27.89
N SER A 369 -1.91 -14.06 27.31
CA SER A 369 -1.07 -15.03 28.01
C SER A 369 0.37 -14.54 28.25
N GLY A 370 0.73 -13.37 27.71
CA GLY A 370 1.96 -12.67 28.07
C GLY A 370 2.00 -12.31 29.56
N GLN A 371 3.14 -12.53 30.24
CA GLN A 371 3.26 -12.37 31.69
C GLN A 371 2.85 -10.98 32.19
N ALA A 372 3.12 -9.92 31.42
CA ALA A 372 2.75 -8.55 31.76
C ALA A 372 1.25 -8.26 31.62
N TRP A 373 0.48 -9.13 30.97
CA TRP A 373 -0.91 -8.90 30.53
C TRP A 373 -1.96 -9.69 31.34
N ASN A 374 -1.58 -10.22 32.51
CA ASN A 374 -2.53 -10.92 33.38
C ASN A 374 -3.73 -10.02 33.73
N GLY A 375 -4.95 -10.55 33.53
CA GLY A 375 -6.21 -9.83 33.73
C GLY A 375 -6.67 -8.98 32.53
N PHE A 376 -6.00 -9.06 31.39
CA PHE A 376 -6.39 -8.42 30.13
C PHE A 376 -6.81 -9.43 29.09
N SER A 377 -7.69 -8.98 28.20
CA SER A 377 -8.17 -9.74 27.05
C SER A 377 -8.08 -8.92 25.78
N ALA A 378 -7.73 -9.59 24.69
CA ALA A 378 -7.99 -9.11 23.35
C ALA A 378 -9.45 -9.43 22.99
N VAL A 379 -10.13 -8.48 22.36
CA VAL A 379 -11.52 -8.61 21.90
C VAL A 379 -11.57 -8.23 20.43
N VAL A 380 -12.09 -9.13 19.60
CA VAL A 380 -12.30 -8.93 18.17
C VAL A 380 -13.79 -8.83 17.87
N ASN A 381 -14.16 -7.98 16.92
CA ASN A 381 -15.50 -8.02 16.32
C ASN A 381 -15.52 -9.08 15.21
N THR A 382 -16.40 -10.06 15.35
CA THR A 382 -16.50 -11.23 14.47
C THR A 382 -17.34 -10.98 13.22
N SER A 383 -17.82 -9.74 13.03
CA SER A 383 -18.54 -9.36 11.82
C SER A 383 -17.60 -9.25 10.64
N GLU A 384 -18.15 -9.47 9.45
CA GLU A 384 -17.45 -9.30 8.18
C GLU A 384 -18.04 -8.11 7.42
N ASN A 385 -17.18 -7.41 6.69
CA ASN A 385 -17.59 -6.29 5.86
C ASN A 385 -18.31 -6.82 4.62
N LYS A 386 -19.54 -6.37 4.38
CA LYS A 386 -20.27 -6.66 3.14
C LYS A 386 -19.63 -5.99 1.92
N ASN A 387 -19.08 -4.79 2.12
CA ASN A 387 -18.32 -4.06 1.11
C ASN A 387 -16.86 -3.97 1.58
N VAL A 388 -15.95 -4.55 0.80
CA VAL A 388 -14.55 -4.72 1.14
C VAL A 388 -13.91 -3.37 1.53
N GLY A 389 -13.26 -3.34 2.70
CA GLY A 389 -12.61 -2.14 3.23
C GLY A 389 -13.54 -1.09 3.86
N TYR A 390 -14.86 -1.21 3.70
CA TYR A 390 -15.87 -0.30 4.25
C TYR A 390 -16.72 -0.98 5.32
N VAL A 391 -17.28 -0.18 6.23
CA VAL A 391 -18.01 -0.66 7.40
C VAL A 391 -19.50 -0.41 7.25
N ASP A 392 -20.32 -1.45 7.46
CA ASP A 392 -21.76 -1.29 7.68
C ASP A 392 -21.99 -0.89 9.15
N GLU A 393 -22.79 0.15 9.40
CA GLU A 393 -23.07 0.63 10.76
C GLU A 393 -23.72 -0.47 11.62
N ALA A 394 -24.49 -1.37 11.00
CA ALA A 394 -25.09 -2.51 11.69
C ALA A 394 -24.06 -3.52 12.22
N ASP A 395 -22.84 -3.52 11.67
CA ASP A 395 -21.75 -4.45 12.02
C ASP A 395 -20.73 -3.84 12.98
N ILE A 396 -20.93 -2.60 13.43
CA ILE A 396 -20.15 -1.99 14.49
C ILE A 396 -20.67 -2.45 15.85
N VAL A 397 -19.75 -2.93 16.70
CA VAL A 397 -20.06 -3.23 18.11
C VAL A 397 -19.71 -2.00 18.95
N SER A 398 -20.67 -1.52 19.74
CA SER A 398 -20.44 -0.41 20.70
C SER A 398 -20.14 -0.98 22.08
N LEU A 399 -18.89 -0.92 22.51
CA LEU A 399 -18.43 -1.46 23.79
C LEU A 399 -18.43 -0.39 24.87
N ASN A 400 -19.33 -0.53 25.85
CA ASN A 400 -19.31 0.28 27.08
C ASN A 400 -18.32 -0.34 28.07
N LEU A 401 -17.11 0.23 28.13
CA LEU A 401 -16.04 -0.24 29.00
C LEU A 401 -16.01 0.62 30.27
N PRO A 402 -16.23 0.06 31.47
CA PRO A 402 -16.13 0.84 32.70
C PRO A 402 -14.67 1.17 33.01
N GLN A 403 -14.39 2.40 33.46
CA GLN A 403 -13.04 2.77 33.89
C GLN A 403 -12.59 1.94 35.10
N VAL A 404 -11.49 1.20 34.93
CA VAL A 404 -10.89 0.40 36.01
C VAL A 404 -9.80 1.22 36.71
N ASN A 405 -9.99 1.49 38.01
CA ASN A 405 -9.11 2.35 38.81
C ASN A 405 -7.81 1.68 39.29
N VAL A 406 -7.70 0.35 39.16
CA VAL A 406 -6.54 -0.43 39.59
C VAL A 406 -6.02 -1.21 38.40
N LEU A 407 -5.24 -0.54 37.55
CA LEU A 407 -4.40 -1.25 36.58
C LEU A 407 -3.17 -1.79 37.29
N ASN A 408 -2.59 -2.86 36.74
CA ASN A 408 -1.27 -3.31 37.16
C ASN A 408 -0.27 -2.14 37.03
N SER A 409 0.65 -1.99 37.99
CA SER A 409 1.43 -0.74 38.17
C SER A 409 2.31 -0.34 36.98
N SER A 410 2.59 -1.27 36.06
CA SER A 410 3.34 -1.05 34.83
C SER A 410 2.50 -0.69 33.60
N MET A 411 1.16 -0.80 33.65
CA MET A 411 0.28 -0.60 32.51
C MET A 411 -0.60 0.64 32.67
N LYS A 412 -0.65 1.48 31.63
CA LYS A 412 -1.55 2.63 31.56
C LYS A 412 -2.47 2.45 30.36
N TYR A 413 -3.74 2.81 30.53
CA TYR A 413 -4.62 2.99 29.39
C TYR A 413 -4.06 4.06 28.47
N LYS A 414 -4.18 3.81 27.17
CA LYS A 414 -3.75 4.72 26.13
C LYS A 414 -4.96 5.20 25.35
N SER A 415 -4.99 6.50 25.10
CA SER A 415 -5.88 7.07 24.08
C SER A 415 -5.11 7.16 22.77
N LEU A 416 -5.82 6.93 21.67
CA LEU A 416 -5.42 7.27 20.33
C LEU A 416 -5.28 8.78 20.22
N ASP A 417 -4.13 9.25 19.80
CA ASP A 417 -3.93 10.64 19.40
C ASP A 417 -3.78 10.67 17.88
N LEU A 418 -4.89 10.91 17.17
CA LEU A 418 -4.93 10.98 15.71
C LEU A 418 -4.02 12.08 15.16
N ASN A 419 -3.85 13.19 15.89
CA ASN A 419 -2.97 14.29 15.48
C ASN A 419 -1.49 13.85 15.57
N SER A 420 -1.15 12.94 16.49
CA SER A 420 0.20 12.36 16.55
C SER A 420 0.51 11.38 15.42
N LEU A 421 -0.53 10.94 14.71
CA LEU A 421 -0.44 10.17 13.46
C LEU A 421 -0.45 11.11 12.25
N GLU A 422 -0.75 12.40 12.39
CA GLU A 422 -0.55 13.37 11.32
C GLU A 422 0.94 13.62 11.11
N GLY A 423 1.38 13.67 9.86
CA GLY A 423 2.79 13.77 9.49
C GLY A 423 3.09 13.17 8.12
N ASP A 424 4.38 13.07 7.82
CA ASP A 424 4.90 12.67 6.50
C ASP A 424 4.89 11.13 6.32
N TYR A 425 3.75 10.52 6.61
CA TYR A 425 3.50 9.10 6.38
C TYR A 425 3.24 8.89 4.90
N PHE A 426 3.99 7.96 4.31
CA PHE A 426 3.61 7.43 3.01
C PHE A 426 2.23 6.77 3.14
N ILE A 427 1.30 7.20 2.29
CA ILE A 427 -0.01 6.61 2.12
C ILE A 427 -0.13 6.36 0.62
N ASP A 428 -0.23 5.10 0.22
CA ASP A 428 -0.58 4.76 -1.16
C ASP A 428 -2.00 5.24 -1.47
N LYS A 429 -2.22 5.57 -2.74
CA LYS A 429 -3.54 5.70 -3.33
C LYS A 429 -3.89 4.44 -4.12
N VAL A 430 -4.59 3.54 -3.43
CA VAL A 430 -5.30 2.43 -4.07
C VAL A 430 -6.44 2.96 -4.95
N PHE A 431 -6.35 2.75 -6.25
CA PHE A 431 -7.46 2.96 -7.19
C PHE A 431 -8.20 1.63 -7.40
N SER A 432 -9.45 1.58 -6.96
CA SER A 432 -10.31 0.39 -7.06
C SER A 432 -11.18 0.41 -8.31
N GLU A 433 -11.82 -0.71 -8.65
CA GLU A 433 -12.86 -0.75 -9.70
C GLU A 433 -14.05 0.19 -9.42
N TYR A 434 -14.31 0.54 -8.16
CA TYR A 434 -15.31 1.55 -7.83
C TYR A 434 -14.84 2.98 -8.17
N ASP A 435 -13.53 3.24 -8.15
CA ASP A 435 -12.92 4.45 -8.71
C ASP A 435 -12.82 4.39 -10.26
N ILE A 436 -13.09 3.23 -10.87
CA ILE A 436 -13.21 3.02 -12.32
C ILE A 436 -14.58 3.50 -12.84
N ILE A 437 -15.65 3.40 -12.03
CA ILE A 437 -17.03 3.73 -12.47
C ILE A 437 -17.36 5.23 -12.39
N ILE A 438 -16.62 6.02 -11.60
CA ILE A 438 -16.84 7.47 -11.53
C ILE A 438 -16.01 8.18 -12.61
N LYS A 439 -16.51 8.19 -13.84
CA LYS A 439 -16.44 9.32 -14.80
C LYS A 439 -17.22 8.97 -16.07
N GLU A 440 -18.44 9.48 -16.14
CA GLU A 440 -18.82 10.36 -17.25
C GLU A 440 -19.04 11.77 -16.67
#